data_AF-A0A970YKE3-F1
#
_entry.id   AF-A0A970YKE3-F1
#
_cell.length_a   1.000
_cell.length_b   1.000
_cell.length_c   1.000
_cell.angle_alpha   90.00
_cell.angle_beta   90.00
_cell.angle_gamma   90.00
#
_symmetry.space_group_name_H-M   'P 1'
#
loop_
_entity.id
_entity.type
_entity.pdbx_description
1 polymer ?
#
loop_
_entity_poly.entity_id
_entity_poly.type
_entity_poly.pdbx_seq_one_letter_code
_entity_poly.pdbx_strand_id
1 'polypeptide(L)'
;MTETTSKENIGSALRAFSTNDFSRNSLALFSTLGYKTERCAPLSQKTFEYFKSLIESSGKTLDDSKFYADEWKYVDFLFQLTKDDLSNQVGLFDNRRTDNTIVESYLFLAVELSSSEYSRTALARITRQVNRVFSMPVMILFKYGDYLTLSVIDRRISKKDESRDVLEKVTLIKDISIEKPHRAHI
;
A
#
# COMPACT_ATOMS: atom_id res chain seq x y z
N MET A 1 1.15 4.17 25.98
CA MET A 1 2.22 3.35 25.39
C MET A 1 3.48 4.21 25.36
N THR A 2 4.59 3.79 25.96
CA THR A 2 5.83 4.56 25.94
C THR A 2 6.48 4.49 24.55
N GLU A 3 7.25 5.51 24.17
CA GLU A 3 7.87 5.61 22.84
C GLU A 3 8.80 4.41 22.54
N THR A 4 9.53 3.93 23.55
CA THR A 4 10.42 2.77 23.46
C THR A 4 9.66 1.49 23.11
N THR A 5 8.53 1.23 23.76
CA THR A 5 7.70 0.04 23.49
C THR A 5 7.10 0.09 22.08
N SER A 6 6.78 1.28 21.56
CA SER A 6 6.28 1.43 20.18
C SER A 6 7.34 1.03 19.15
N LYS A 7 8.59 1.47 19.35
CA LYS A 7 9.71 1.15 18.43
C LYS A 7 10.04 -0.35 18.44
N GLU A 8 10.02 -0.99 19.60
CA GLU A 8 10.23 -2.43 19.75
C GLU A 8 9.12 -3.26 19.07
N ASN A 9 7.87 -2.82 19.19
CA ASN A 9 6.73 -3.46 18.55
C ASN A 9 6.83 -3.38 17.02
N ILE A 10 7.17 -2.20 16.47
CA ILE A 10 7.37 -2.02 15.03
C ILE A 10 8.51 -2.91 14.53
N GLY A 11 9.66 -2.92 15.22
CA GLY A 11 10.78 -3.78 14.85
C GLY A 11 10.44 -5.28 14.89
N SER A 12 9.61 -5.70 15.84
CA SER A 12 9.14 -7.08 15.95
C SER A 12 8.15 -7.44 14.83
N ALA A 13 7.23 -6.53 14.50
CA ALA A 13 6.29 -6.68 13.38
C ALA A 13 7.03 -6.78 12.03
N LEU A 14 8.07 -5.97 11.82
CA LEU A 14 8.89 -6.04 10.59
C LEU A 14 9.63 -7.37 10.47
N ARG A 15 10.23 -7.88 11.56
CA ARG A 15 10.92 -9.18 11.56
C ARG A 15 9.98 -10.36 11.32
N ALA A 16 8.70 -10.25 11.65
CA ALA A 16 7.71 -11.31 11.44
C ALA A 16 7.52 -11.68 9.97
N PHE A 17 7.84 -10.78 9.02
CA PHE A 17 7.76 -11.04 7.57
C PHE A 17 8.75 -12.10 7.06
N SER A 18 9.68 -12.54 7.90
CA SER A 18 10.50 -13.75 7.64
C SER A 18 9.68 -15.05 7.67
N THR A 19 8.44 -15.01 8.16
CA THR A 19 7.50 -16.14 8.17
C THR A 19 6.56 -16.13 6.96
N ASN A 20 5.99 -17.28 6.60
CA ASN A 20 5.17 -17.47 5.38
C ASN A 20 3.70 -17.01 5.49
N ASP A 21 3.42 -15.85 6.08
CA ASP A 21 2.05 -15.29 6.13
C ASP A 21 2.03 -13.78 5.84
N PHE A 22 2.21 -13.44 4.56
CA PHE A 22 2.42 -12.05 4.16
C PHE A 22 1.23 -11.14 4.47
N SER A 23 -0.02 -11.56 4.21
CA SER A 23 -1.19 -10.73 4.54
C SER A 23 -1.35 -10.53 6.03
N ARG A 24 -1.20 -11.58 6.85
CA ARG A 24 -1.32 -11.46 8.31
C ARG A 24 -0.24 -10.56 8.89
N ASN A 25 1.01 -10.72 8.43
CA ASN A 25 2.13 -9.88 8.86
C ASN A 25 1.92 -8.41 8.44
N SER A 26 1.35 -8.19 7.24
CA SER A 26 0.97 -6.85 6.78
C SER A 26 -0.11 -6.22 7.67
N LEU A 27 -1.16 -6.96 8.00
CA LEU A 27 -2.22 -6.50 8.91
C LEU A 27 -1.67 -6.19 10.30
N ALA A 28 -0.81 -7.05 10.85
CA ALA A 28 -0.18 -6.84 12.15
C ALA A 28 0.73 -5.60 12.16
N LEU A 29 1.51 -5.38 11.10
CA LEU A 29 2.35 -4.19 10.95
C LEU A 29 1.50 -2.91 10.95
N PHE A 30 0.46 -2.86 10.10
CA PHE A 30 -0.40 -1.68 10.03
C PHE A 30 -1.19 -1.44 11.33
N SER A 31 -1.66 -2.50 11.99
CA SER A 31 -2.26 -2.39 13.32
C SER A 31 -1.27 -1.83 14.36
N THR A 32 0.01 -2.22 14.29
CA THR A 32 1.06 -1.72 15.18
C THR A 32 1.35 -0.23 14.92
N LEU A 33 1.27 0.19 13.66
CA LEU A 33 1.40 1.60 13.25
C LEU A 33 0.17 2.46 13.59
N GLY A 34 -0.88 1.84 14.16
CA GLY A 34 -2.09 2.53 14.62
C GLY A 34 -3.27 2.52 13.65
N TYR A 35 -3.14 1.87 12.48
CA TYR A 35 -4.25 1.68 11.55
C TYR A 35 -5.18 0.57 12.04
N LYS A 36 -6.38 0.93 12.51
CA LYS A 36 -7.39 -0.03 12.97
C LYS A 36 -8.65 0.09 12.11
N THR A 37 -9.08 -1.02 11.56
CA THR A 37 -10.35 -1.10 10.83
C THR A 37 -10.82 -2.54 10.81
N GLU A 38 -12.14 -2.71 10.79
CA GLU A 38 -12.79 -4.01 10.63
C GLU A 38 -13.04 -4.34 9.15
N ARG A 39 -12.84 -3.37 8.25
CA ARG A 39 -13.12 -3.49 6.82
C ARG A 39 -11.97 -4.15 6.07
N CYS A 40 -11.84 -5.47 6.24
CA CYS A 40 -10.93 -6.29 5.46
C CYS A 40 -11.60 -6.77 4.17
N ALA A 41 -10.84 -6.89 3.08
CA ALA A 41 -11.39 -7.29 1.78
C ALA A 41 -10.46 -8.25 1.00
N PRO A 42 -9.96 -9.34 1.62
CA PRO A 42 -8.97 -10.22 0.99
C PRO A 42 -9.46 -10.83 -0.32
N LEU A 43 -8.53 -11.01 -1.26
CA LEU A 43 -8.78 -11.73 -2.50
C LEU A 43 -8.97 -13.22 -2.22
N SER A 44 -9.89 -13.84 -2.96
CA SER A 44 -10.09 -15.29 -2.90
C SER A 44 -8.87 -16.06 -3.44
N GLN A 45 -8.23 -15.51 -4.48
CA GLN A 45 -6.95 -15.99 -5.01
C GLN A 45 -5.94 -14.85 -4.99
N LYS A 46 -4.77 -15.12 -4.44
CA LYS A 46 -3.73 -14.12 -4.19
C LYS A 46 -2.74 -14.00 -5.35
N THR A 47 -3.24 -14.08 -6.58
CA THR A 47 -2.44 -14.07 -7.82
C THR A 47 -2.76 -12.84 -8.67
N PHE A 48 -1.81 -12.47 -9.53
CA PHE A 48 -2.00 -11.36 -10.44
C PHE A 48 -3.13 -11.63 -11.44
N GLU A 49 -3.33 -12.87 -11.92
CA GLU A 49 -4.42 -13.15 -12.86
C GLU A 49 -5.79 -12.93 -12.24
N TYR A 50 -5.97 -13.35 -10.98
CA TYR A 50 -7.23 -13.12 -10.28
C TYR A 50 -7.46 -11.63 -10.04
N PHE A 51 -6.44 -10.91 -9.56
CA PHE A 51 -6.49 -9.46 -9.42
C PHE A 51 -6.85 -8.78 -10.76
N LYS A 52 -6.24 -9.21 -11.86
CA LYS A 52 -6.53 -8.68 -13.19
C LYS A 52 -7.97 -8.92 -13.60
N SER A 53 -8.46 -10.16 -13.47
CA SER A 53 -9.83 -10.51 -13.84
C SER A 53 -10.87 -9.71 -13.04
N LEU A 54 -10.61 -9.43 -11.76
CA LEU A 54 -11.47 -8.61 -10.93
C LEU A 54 -11.56 -7.17 -11.46
N ILE A 55 -10.43 -6.57 -11.84
CA ILE A 55 -10.41 -5.22 -12.41
C ILE A 55 -11.07 -5.18 -13.79
N GLU A 56 -10.84 -6.18 -14.64
CA GLU A 56 -11.47 -6.29 -15.96
C GLU A 56 -12.98 -6.48 -15.87
N SER A 57 -13.47 -7.21 -14.87
CA SER A 57 -14.91 -7.33 -14.59
C SER A 57 -15.58 -6.00 -14.21
N SER A 58 -14.80 -5.03 -13.71
CA SER A 58 -15.29 -3.67 -13.43
C SER A 58 -15.30 -2.74 -14.65
N GLY A 59 -14.94 -3.24 -15.84
CA GLY A 59 -14.90 -2.49 -17.09
C GLY A 59 -13.61 -1.71 -17.33
N LYS A 60 -12.55 -1.96 -16.55
CA LYS A 60 -11.23 -1.32 -16.71
C LYS A 60 -10.22 -2.32 -17.25
N THR A 61 -9.36 -1.89 -18.17
CA THR A 61 -8.34 -2.77 -18.76
C THR A 61 -6.98 -2.58 -18.11
N LEU A 62 -6.26 -3.69 -17.95
CA LEU A 62 -4.89 -3.72 -17.45
C LEU A 62 -3.94 -4.10 -18.58
N ASP A 63 -2.86 -3.35 -18.72
CA ASP A 63 -1.80 -3.62 -19.69
C ASP A 63 -0.64 -4.31 -18.97
N ASP A 64 -0.54 -5.63 -19.10
CA ASP A 64 0.42 -6.49 -18.39
C ASP A 64 1.87 -5.99 -18.53
N SER A 65 2.23 -5.44 -19.70
CA SER A 65 3.56 -4.89 -19.97
C SER A 65 3.93 -3.71 -19.06
N LYS A 66 2.93 -3.07 -18.43
CA LYS A 66 3.10 -1.96 -17.50
C LYS A 66 3.11 -2.36 -16.04
N PHE A 67 2.73 -3.60 -15.72
CA PHE A 67 2.64 -4.10 -14.34
C PHE A 67 3.81 -4.97 -13.91
N TYR A 68 4.70 -5.36 -14.83
CA TYR A 68 5.68 -6.43 -14.59
C TYR A 68 4.95 -7.71 -14.13
N ALA A 69 3.85 -8.06 -14.80
CA ALA A 69 2.92 -9.10 -14.37
C ALA A 69 3.62 -10.42 -14.01
N ASP A 70 4.61 -10.83 -14.81
CA ASP A 70 5.38 -12.07 -14.63
C ASP A 70 6.23 -12.09 -13.33
N GLU A 71 6.43 -10.92 -12.72
CA GLU A 71 7.22 -10.78 -11.50
C GLU A 71 6.37 -10.81 -10.22
N TRP A 72 5.04 -10.84 -10.33
CA TRP A 72 4.15 -10.86 -9.16
C TRP A 72 4.02 -12.29 -8.62
N LYS A 73 4.53 -12.51 -7.42
CA LYS A 73 4.35 -13.78 -6.68
C LYS A 73 3.06 -13.81 -5.88
N TYR A 74 2.63 -12.63 -5.42
CA TYR A 74 1.49 -12.50 -4.51
C TYR A 74 0.85 -11.13 -4.65
N VAL A 75 -0.48 -11.10 -4.55
CA VAL A 75 -1.23 -9.87 -4.36
C VAL A 75 -2.42 -10.13 -3.45
N ASP A 76 -2.69 -9.23 -2.52
CA ASP A 76 -3.87 -9.30 -1.68
C ASP A 76 -4.33 -7.92 -1.24
N PHE A 77 -5.63 -7.73 -1.14
CA PHE A 77 -6.21 -6.57 -0.48
C PHE A 77 -6.20 -6.82 1.03
N LEU A 78 -5.73 -5.83 1.78
CA LEU A 78 -5.66 -5.93 3.24
C LEU A 78 -6.94 -5.37 3.85
N PHE A 79 -7.13 -4.06 3.72
CA PHE A 79 -8.26 -3.35 4.29
C PHE A 79 -8.50 -2.00 3.60
N GLN A 80 -9.66 -1.42 3.88
CA GLN A 80 -10.02 -0.07 3.50
C GLN A 80 -10.14 0.79 4.77
N LEU A 81 -9.57 2.00 4.73
CA LEU A 81 -9.78 3.03 5.76
C LEU A 81 -10.66 4.12 5.21
N THR A 82 -11.70 4.51 5.94
CA THR A 82 -12.49 5.71 5.64
C THR A 82 -11.98 6.91 6.41
N LYS A 83 -12.49 8.10 6.06
CA LYS A 83 -12.26 9.33 6.83
C LYS A 83 -12.56 9.19 8.32
N ASP A 84 -13.62 8.45 8.68
CA ASP A 84 -14.01 8.22 10.08
C ASP A 84 -12.99 7.36 10.84
N ASP A 85 -12.37 6.39 10.16
CA ASP A 85 -11.28 5.58 10.71
C ASP A 85 -10.03 6.45 10.94
N LEU A 86 -9.73 7.37 10.00
CA LEU A 86 -8.57 8.27 10.02
C LEU A 86 -8.66 9.36 11.09
N SER A 87 -9.83 9.98 11.28
CA SER A 87 -10.02 11.04 12.28
C SER A 87 -9.77 10.57 13.71
N ASN A 88 -9.88 9.27 13.97
CA ASN A 88 -9.65 8.67 15.28
C ASN A 88 -8.21 8.19 15.51
N GLN A 89 -7.35 8.23 14.48
CA GLN A 89 -6.11 7.44 14.50
C GLN A 89 -4.82 8.25 14.38
N VAL A 90 -4.76 9.39 13.67
CA VAL A 90 -3.52 10.20 13.62
C VAL A 90 -3.79 11.67 13.23
N GLY A 91 -3.34 12.64 14.04
CA GLY A 91 -3.36 14.08 13.72
C GLY A 91 -2.46 14.51 12.53
N LEU A 92 -1.76 13.57 11.88
CA LEU A 92 -0.95 13.79 10.67
C LEU A 92 -1.81 13.98 9.41
N PHE A 93 -3.06 13.52 9.41
CA PHE A 93 -3.98 13.70 8.29
C PHE A 93 -4.79 15.00 8.37
N ASP A 94 -4.82 15.64 9.54
CA ASP A 94 -5.56 16.90 9.75
C ASP A 94 -4.91 18.08 9.02
N ASN A 95 -3.59 18.00 8.77
CA ASN A 95 -2.82 19.03 8.08
C ASN A 95 -2.78 18.89 6.54
N ARG A 96 -3.43 17.88 5.95
CA ARG A 96 -3.60 17.79 4.49
C ARG A 96 -4.90 18.45 4.01
N ARG A 97 -5.31 19.54 4.67
CA ARG A 97 -6.19 20.54 4.05
C ARG A 97 -5.37 21.38 3.07
N THR A 98 -4.89 20.75 2.01
CA THR A 98 -4.31 21.46 0.88
C THR A 98 -5.05 20.92 -0.34
N ASP A 99 -5.85 21.80 -0.94
CA ASP A 99 -6.65 21.60 -2.14
C ASP A 99 -7.88 20.69 -2.01
N ASN A 100 -9.00 21.22 -1.48
CA ASN A 100 -10.43 20.89 -1.74
C ASN A 100 -10.86 19.44 -2.09
N THR A 101 -10.07 18.42 -1.77
CA THR A 101 -10.28 17.04 -2.17
C THR A 101 -10.47 16.23 -0.90
N ILE A 102 -11.71 15.97 -0.52
CA ILE A 102 -11.99 15.06 0.60
C ILE A 102 -11.72 13.65 0.07
N VAL A 103 -10.57 13.07 0.39
CA VAL A 103 -10.32 11.65 0.11
C VAL A 103 -11.19 10.83 1.08
N GLU A 104 -12.29 10.30 0.55
CA GLU A 104 -13.30 9.44 1.20
C GLU A 104 -12.68 8.27 1.98
N SER A 105 -11.72 7.61 1.32
CA SER A 105 -11.11 6.37 1.79
C SER A 105 -9.77 6.06 1.14
N TYR A 106 -9.00 5.18 1.77
CA TYR A 106 -7.75 4.62 1.27
C TYR A 106 -7.85 3.09 1.24
N LEU A 107 -7.29 2.46 0.20
CA LEU A 107 -7.18 1.02 0.08
C LEU A 107 -5.74 0.57 0.32
N PHE A 108 -5.56 -0.50 1.09
CA PHE A 108 -4.25 -1.08 1.36
C PHE A 108 -4.09 -2.40 0.60
N LEU A 109 -3.00 -2.50 -0.15
CA LEU A 109 -2.65 -3.66 -0.98
C LEU A 109 -1.28 -4.21 -0.55
N ALA A 110 -1.17 -5.53 -0.43
CA ALA A 110 0.10 -6.23 -0.26
C ALA A 110 0.51 -6.85 -1.59
N VAL A 111 1.75 -6.63 -2.03
CA VAL A 111 2.29 -7.20 -3.28
C VAL A 111 3.66 -7.81 -3.02
N GLU A 112 3.82 -9.09 -3.34
CA GLU A 112 5.13 -9.75 -3.32
C GLU A 112 5.68 -9.87 -4.74
N LEU A 113 6.91 -9.41 -4.93
CA LEU A 113 7.60 -9.43 -6.22
C LEU A 113 8.75 -10.45 -6.23
N SER A 114 9.12 -10.91 -7.42
CA SER A 114 9.96 -12.09 -7.59
C SER A 114 11.46 -11.83 -7.43
N SER A 115 11.95 -10.69 -7.92
CA SER A 115 13.36 -10.29 -7.83
C SER A 115 13.75 -9.97 -6.38
N SER A 116 15.05 -10.07 -6.07
CA SER A 116 15.59 -9.66 -4.78
C SER A 116 15.70 -8.14 -4.65
N GLU A 117 15.72 -7.41 -5.76
CA GLU A 117 15.89 -5.96 -5.79
C GLU A 117 14.99 -5.29 -6.83
N TYR A 118 14.49 -4.10 -6.47
CA TYR A 118 13.69 -3.24 -7.34
C TYR A 118 14.14 -1.79 -7.26
N SER A 119 14.17 -1.09 -8.40
CA SER A 119 14.44 0.34 -8.43
C SER A 119 13.26 1.17 -7.92
N ARG A 120 13.52 2.40 -7.44
CA ARG A 120 12.45 3.37 -7.10
C ARG A 120 11.49 3.59 -8.28
N THR A 121 12.03 3.65 -9.50
CA THR A 121 11.26 3.85 -10.73
C THR A 121 10.31 2.68 -11.01
N ALA A 122 10.78 1.44 -10.82
CA ALA A 122 9.95 0.25 -11.01
C ALA A 122 8.76 0.22 -10.04
N LEU A 123 9.02 0.39 -8.74
CA LEU A 123 7.97 0.42 -7.72
C LEU A 123 6.98 1.57 -7.95
N ALA A 124 7.49 2.77 -8.28
CA ALA A 124 6.63 3.91 -8.58
C ALA A 124 5.80 3.72 -9.85
N ARG A 125 6.31 2.99 -10.85
CA ARG A 125 5.54 2.62 -12.05
C ARG A 125 4.38 1.70 -11.67
N ILE A 126 4.65 0.63 -10.91
CA ILE A 126 3.61 -0.29 -10.43
C ILE A 126 2.54 0.47 -9.64
N THR A 127 2.95 1.29 -8.67
CA THR A 127 2.01 2.09 -7.85
C THR A 127 1.12 2.98 -8.70
N ARG A 128 1.66 3.65 -9.72
CA ARG A 128 0.86 4.48 -10.63
C ARG A 128 -0.11 3.64 -11.45
N GLN A 129 0.30 2.48 -11.98
CA GLN A 129 -0.59 1.66 -12.79
C GLN A 129 -1.75 1.09 -11.97
N VAL A 130 -1.46 0.59 -10.77
CA VAL A 130 -2.51 0.18 -9.82
C VAL A 130 -3.45 1.36 -9.57
N ASN A 131 -2.92 2.52 -9.17
CA ASN A 131 -3.76 3.67 -8.84
C ASN A 131 -4.59 4.21 -10.03
N ARG A 132 -4.20 4.00 -11.28
CA ARG A 132 -5.01 4.39 -12.44
C ARG A 132 -6.34 3.64 -12.52
N VAL A 133 -6.39 2.41 -12.03
CA VAL A 133 -7.60 1.56 -12.10
C VAL A 133 -8.46 1.64 -10.84
N PHE A 134 -8.09 2.42 -9.82
CA PHE A 134 -8.91 2.65 -8.63
C PHE A 134 -9.33 4.12 -8.49
N SER A 135 -10.60 4.34 -8.14
CA SER A 135 -11.14 5.67 -7.84
C SER A 135 -10.58 6.24 -6.53
N MET A 136 -10.29 5.39 -5.54
CA MET A 136 -9.63 5.78 -4.30
C MET A 136 -8.11 5.55 -4.35
N PRO A 137 -7.31 6.30 -3.57
CA PRO A 137 -5.87 6.03 -3.44
C PRO A 137 -5.59 4.64 -2.88
N VAL A 138 -4.64 3.94 -3.51
CA VAL A 138 -4.13 2.64 -3.08
C VAL A 138 -2.72 2.80 -2.54
N MET A 139 -2.55 2.51 -1.26
CA MET A 139 -1.24 2.33 -0.62
C MET A 139 -0.79 0.89 -0.82
N ILE A 140 0.48 0.71 -1.20
CA ILE A 140 1.00 -0.62 -1.52
C ILE A 140 2.19 -0.94 -0.62
N LEU A 141 2.10 -2.04 0.12
CA LEU A 141 3.24 -2.65 0.78
C LEU A 141 3.86 -3.69 -0.14
N PHE A 142 5.04 -3.40 -0.65
CA PHE A 142 5.83 -4.32 -1.46
C PHE A 142 6.71 -5.19 -0.56
N LYS A 143 6.80 -6.49 -0.88
CA LYS A 143 7.80 -7.43 -0.36
C LYS A 143 8.63 -7.97 -1.52
N TYR A 144 9.94 -7.96 -1.38
CA TYR A 144 10.88 -8.51 -2.37
C TYR A 144 12.23 -8.76 -1.70
N GLY A 145 12.88 -9.88 -2.02
CA GLY A 145 14.07 -10.31 -1.28
C GLY A 145 13.85 -10.25 0.24
N ASP A 146 14.76 -9.58 0.95
CA ASP A 146 14.71 -9.37 2.40
C ASP A 146 14.19 -7.97 2.79
N TYR A 147 13.45 -7.32 1.87
CA TYR A 147 13.02 -5.94 2.01
C TYR A 147 11.50 -5.79 1.94
N LEU A 148 11.02 -4.81 2.69
CA LEU A 148 9.70 -4.22 2.53
C LEU A 148 9.83 -2.81 1.97
N THR A 149 8.84 -2.37 1.19
CA THR A 149 8.73 -0.98 0.76
C THR A 149 7.27 -0.53 0.80
N LEU A 150 7.00 0.53 1.56
CA LEU A 150 5.70 1.18 1.54
C LEU A 150 5.67 2.26 0.45
N SER A 151 4.67 2.18 -0.41
CA SER A 151 4.44 3.14 -1.49
C SER A 151 3.11 3.84 -1.29
N VAL A 152 3.16 5.17 -1.36
CA VAL A 152 2.01 6.06 -1.25
C VAL A 152 2.02 7.00 -2.45
N ILE A 153 0.84 7.31 -2.99
CA ILE A 153 0.70 8.27 -4.08
C ILE A 153 -0.17 9.43 -3.64
N ASP A 154 0.26 10.64 -3.99
CA ASP A 154 -0.56 11.83 -3.81
C ASP A 154 -1.53 11.97 -5.01
N ARG A 155 -2.76 12.37 -4.72
CA ARG A 155 -3.82 12.62 -5.70
C ARG A 155 -4.44 13.97 -5.46
N ARG A 156 -4.92 14.60 -6.52
CA ARG A 156 -5.78 15.80 -6.47
C ARG A 156 -6.85 15.75 -7.54
N ILE A 157 -7.93 16.49 -7.34
CA ILE A 157 -8.97 16.67 -8.38
C ILE A 157 -8.36 17.32 -9.62
N SER A 158 -8.77 16.85 -10.79
CA SER A 158 -8.40 17.43 -12.07
C SER A 158 -9.01 18.82 -12.21
N LYS A 159 -8.17 19.80 -12.57
CA LYS A 159 -8.59 21.19 -12.84
C LYS A 159 -9.42 21.33 -14.13
N LYS A 160 -9.54 20.26 -14.92
CA LYS A 160 -10.26 20.24 -16.20
C LYS A 160 -11.56 19.42 -16.16
N ASP A 161 -11.64 18.47 -15.23
CA ASP A 161 -12.74 17.51 -15.15
C ASP A 161 -12.85 17.07 -13.68
N GLU A 162 -13.81 17.64 -12.96
CA GLU A 162 -13.99 17.38 -11.52
C GLU A 162 -14.36 15.92 -11.21
N SER A 163 -14.74 15.14 -12.23
CA SER A 163 -15.01 13.70 -12.07
C SER A 163 -13.75 12.83 -12.06
N ARG A 164 -12.56 13.41 -12.24
CA ARG A 164 -11.29 12.68 -12.34
C ARG A 164 -10.23 13.19 -11.37
N ASP A 165 -9.40 12.26 -10.91
CA ASP A 165 -8.18 12.59 -10.18
C ASP A 165 -6.95 12.63 -11.10
N VAL A 166 -6.01 13.51 -10.76
CA VAL A 166 -4.66 13.53 -11.29
C VAL A 166 -3.74 12.84 -10.29
N LEU A 167 -3.02 11.81 -10.74
CA LEU A 167 -1.98 11.14 -9.98
C LEU A 167 -0.69 11.97 -10.02
N GLU A 168 -0.12 12.27 -8.86
CA GLU A 168 1.06 13.14 -8.76
C GLU A 168 2.34 12.36 -8.40
N LYS A 169 2.93 12.70 -7.25
CA LYS A 169 4.18 12.14 -6.77
C LYS A 169 3.91 10.81 -6.08
N VAL A 170 4.77 9.84 -6.37
CA VAL A 170 4.87 8.61 -5.58
C VAL A 170 5.97 8.81 -4.54
N THR A 171 5.64 8.56 -3.28
CA THR A 171 6.56 8.56 -2.15
C THR A 171 6.80 7.13 -1.70
N LEU A 172 8.07 6.77 -1.51
CA LEU A 172 8.50 5.43 -1.14
C LEU A 172 9.31 5.47 0.16
N ILE A 173 8.88 4.70 1.15
CA ILE A 173 9.74 4.27 2.27
C ILE A 173 10.35 2.94 1.83
N LYS A 174 11.50 3.03 1.16
CA LYS A 174 12.11 1.93 0.41
C LYS A 174 13.13 1.14 1.25
N ASP A 175 13.26 -0.15 0.95
CA ASP A 175 14.30 -1.04 1.47
C ASP A 175 14.34 -1.10 2.99
N ILE A 176 13.16 -1.26 3.59
CA ILE A 176 13.06 -1.59 5.00
C ILE A 176 13.51 -3.05 5.15
N SER A 177 14.73 -3.26 5.64
CA SER A 177 15.24 -4.61 5.92
C SER A 177 14.34 -5.32 6.93
N ILE A 178 13.91 -6.53 6.58
CA ILE A 178 13.10 -7.41 7.44
C ILE A 178 13.91 -7.86 8.66
N GLU A 179 15.17 -8.29 8.46
CA GLU A 179 16.02 -8.80 9.54
C GLU A 179 16.53 -7.67 10.46
N LYS A 180 17.03 -6.57 9.86
CA LYS A 180 17.71 -5.48 10.55
C LYS A 180 17.16 -4.12 10.12
N PRO A 181 15.93 -3.77 10.50
CA PRO A 181 15.36 -2.49 10.13
C PRO A 181 16.20 -1.32 10.68
N HIS A 182 16.47 -0.33 9.84
CA HIS A 182 17.20 0.87 10.24
C HIS A 182 16.38 1.68 11.26
N ARG A 183 17.05 2.35 12.21
CA ARG A 183 16.39 3.18 13.24
C ARG A 183 15.50 4.29 12.67
N ALA A 184 15.76 4.76 11.46
CA ALA A 184 14.93 5.76 10.79
C ALA A 184 13.65 5.17 10.14
N HIS A 185 13.55 3.84 10.05
CA HIS A 185 12.35 3.14 9.58
C HIS A 185 11.41 2.73 10.73
N ILE A 186 11.84 2.91 11.99
CA ILE A 186 11.13 2.56 13.22
C ILE A 186 10.81 3.84 13.99
#